data_AF-A0A3D2L1E9-F1
#
_entry.id   AF-A0A3D2L1E9-F1
#
_cell.length_a   1.000
_cell.length_b   1.000
_cell.length_c   1.000
_cell.angle_alpha   90.00
_cell.angle_beta   90.00
_cell.angle_gamma   90.00
#
_symmetry.space_group_name_H-M   'P 1'
#
loop_
_entity.id
_entity.type
_entity.pdbx_description
1 polymer ?
#
loop_
_entity_poly.entity_id
_entity_poly.type
_entity_poly.pdbx_seq_one_letter_code
_entity_poly.pdbx_strand_id
1 'polypeptide(L)'
;RRICPEIVLVTQRPDLFRRAHNTLLNEIACEIPIETVKSIDELCCRLDPGDMRAPEDLADRLKHRISENVGPYITCSIGFAANRLLAKTACKM
;
A
#
# COMPACT_ATOMS: atom_id res chain seq x y z
N ARG A 1 -11.23 20.64 17.32
CA ARG A 1 -12.32 20.28 18.26
C ARG A 1 -13.67 20.89 17.92
N ARG A 2 -13.77 22.10 17.33
CA ARG A 2 -15.08 22.73 17.00
C ARG A 2 -16.04 21.86 16.15
N ILE A 3 -15.52 21.10 15.18
CA ILE A 3 -16.33 20.24 14.27
C ILE A 3 -16.39 18.78 14.78
N CYS A 4 -15.40 18.36 15.56
CA CYS A 4 -15.34 17.03 16.18
C CYS A 4 -14.79 17.21 17.61
N PRO A 5 -15.68 17.37 18.61
CA PRO A 5 -15.26 17.62 20.00
C PRO A 5 -14.47 16.47 20.62
N GLU A 6 -14.85 15.23 20.28
CA GLU A 6 -14.27 13.98 20.79
C GLU A 6 -12.95 13.57 20.10
N ILE A 7 -12.37 14.43 19.25
CA ILE A 7 -11.12 14.08 18.56
C ILE A 7 -9.98 13.81 19.56
N VAL A 8 -9.42 12.62 19.46
CA VAL A 8 -8.22 12.19 20.18
C VAL A 8 -7.01 12.64 19.38
N LEU A 9 -6.20 13.52 19.97
CA LEU A 9 -4.94 13.95 19.38
C LEU A 9 -3.83 13.06 19.90
N VAL A 10 -3.08 12.43 18.99
CA VAL A 10 -1.99 11.51 19.30
C VAL A 10 -0.68 12.13 18.85
N THR A 11 0.36 12.03 19.67
CA THR A 11 1.70 12.53 19.33
C THR A 11 2.33 11.69 18.22
N GLN A 12 3.11 12.35 17.37
CA GLN A 12 3.78 11.66 16.27
C GLN A 12 4.88 10.72 16.79
N ARG A 13 5.01 9.56 16.15
CA ARG A 13 6.07 8.57 16.39
C ARG A 13 6.72 8.17 15.04
N PRO A 14 7.55 9.05 14.45
CA PRO A 14 8.09 8.85 13.10
C PRO A 14 8.90 7.56 12.91
N ASP A 15 9.51 7.07 13.99
CA ASP A 15 10.20 5.79 14.02
C ASP A 15 9.27 4.62 13.70
N LEU A 16 8.03 4.64 14.19
CA LEU A 16 7.03 3.61 13.92
C LEU A 16 6.60 3.63 12.46
N PHE A 17 6.40 4.82 11.88
CA PHE A 17 6.01 4.97 10.48
C PHE A 17 7.10 4.43 9.55
N ARG A 18 8.37 4.73 9.85
CA ARG A 18 9.51 4.20 9.08
C ARG A 18 9.64 2.69 9.20
N ARG A 19 9.39 2.11 10.39
CA ARG A 19 9.38 0.66 10.56
C ARG A 19 8.28 0.02 9.70
N ALA A 20 7.06 0.54 9.77
CA ALA A 20 5.95 0.05 8.96
C ALA A 20 6.25 0.16 7.45
N HIS A 21 6.81 1.29 7.00
CA HIS A 21 7.24 1.48 5.62
C HIS A 21 8.25 0.42 5.16
N ASN A 22 9.30 0.18 5.95
CA ASN A 22 10.30 -0.81 5.59
C ASN A 22 9.71 -2.23 5.52
N THR A 23 8.80 -2.58 6.44
CA THR A 23 8.09 -3.86 6.37
C THR A 23 7.19 -3.93 5.13
N LEU A 24 6.45 -2.87 4.81
CA LEU A 24 5.64 -2.79 3.59
C LEU A 24 6.48 -3.04 2.33
N LEU A 25 7.63 -2.38 2.21
CA LEU A 25 8.52 -2.58 1.06
C LEU A 25 8.99 -4.04 0.95
N ASN A 26 9.37 -4.66 2.07
CA ASN A 26 9.83 -6.05 2.07
C ASN A 26 8.71 -7.02 1.68
N GLU A 27 7.51 -6.86 2.25
CA GLU A 27 6.39 -7.76 1.97
C GLU A 27 5.87 -7.61 0.54
N ILE A 28 5.84 -6.38 0.01
CA ILE A 28 5.45 -6.15 -1.38
C ILE A 28 6.51 -6.75 -2.32
N ALA A 29 7.80 -6.58 -2.01
CA ALA A 29 8.89 -7.13 -2.81
C ALA A 29 8.93 -8.67 -2.83
N CYS A 30 8.32 -9.35 -1.86
CA CYS A 30 8.14 -10.81 -1.89
C CYS A 30 7.13 -11.29 -2.94
N GLU A 31 6.17 -10.45 -3.33
CA GLU A 31 5.13 -10.80 -4.31
C GLU A 31 5.41 -10.22 -5.69
N ILE A 32 5.95 -9.00 -5.76
CA ILE A 32 6.19 -8.30 -7.03
C ILE A 32 7.35 -7.30 -6.93
N PRO A 33 8.22 -7.19 -7.97
CA PRO A 33 9.28 -6.20 -7.99
C PRO A 33 8.74 -4.76 -7.91
N ILE A 34 9.24 -4.01 -6.94
CA ILE A 34 8.93 -2.58 -6.79
C ILE A 34 9.68 -1.79 -7.86
N GLU A 35 8.94 -1.06 -8.67
CA GLU A 35 9.50 -0.25 -9.75
C GLU A 35 9.94 1.13 -9.22
N THR A 36 9.12 1.77 -8.38
CA THR A 36 9.41 3.09 -7.84
C THR A 36 8.68 3.32 -6.53
N VAL A 37 9.41 3.75 -5.50
CA VAL A 37 8.82 4.26 -4.25
C VAL A 37 8.52 5.76 -4.44
N LYS A 38 7.30 6.18 -4.11
CA LYS A 38 6.82 7.57 -4.28
C LYS A 38 6.80 8.34 -2.96
N SER A 39 6.38 7.69 -1.88
CA SER A 39 6.34 8.23 -0.52
C SER A 39 6.51 7.09 0.50
N ILE A 40 6.32 7.39 1.78
CA ILE A 40 6.34 6.41 2.86
C ILE A 40 5.21 5.36 2.77
N ASP A 41 4.13 5.67 2.05
CA ASP A 41 2.91 4.85 1.95
C ASP A 41 2.47 4.62 0.50
N GLU A 42 3.24 5.09 -0.48
CA GLU A 42 2.92 4.97 -1.90
C GLU A 42 4.09 4.46 -2.72
N LEU A 43 3.81 3.50 -3.60
CA LEU A 43 4.76 2.96 -4.55
C LEU A 43 4.05 2.51 -5.84
N CYS A 44 4.85 2.19 -6.86
CA CYS A 44 4.39 1.59 -8.11
C CYS A 44 5.20 0.33 -8.41
N CYS A 45 4.52 -0.67 -8.97
CA CYS A 45 5.11 -1.91 -9.46
C CYS A 45 4.74 -2.10 -10.93
N ARG A 46 5.56 -2.86 -11.66
CA ARG A 46 5.25 -3.26 -13.04
C ARG A 46 4.77 -4.70 -13.03
N LEU A 47 3.52 -4.91 -13.46
CA LEU A 47 2.96 -6.25 -13.58
C LEU A 47 3.72 -7.06 -14.63
N ASP A 48 3.84 -8.36 -14.39
CA ASP A 48 4.25 -9.32 -15.40
C ASP A 48 3.01 -9.86 -16.16
N PRO A 49 3.18 -10.62 -17.27
CA PRO A 49 2.04 -11.15 -18.02
C PRO A 49 1.12 -12.11 -17.24
N GLY A 50 1.60 -12.70 -16.13
CA GLY A 50 0.78 -13.50 -15.22
C GLY A 50 -0.13 -12.61 -14.39
N ASP A 51 0.46 -11.64 -13.68
CA ASP A 51 -0.29 -10.70 -12.84
C ASP A 51 -1.23 -9.80 -13.65
N MET A 52 -0.92 -9.50 -14.91
CA MET A 52 -1.84 -8.78 -15.81
C MET A 52 -3.12 -9.56 -16.09
N ARG A 53 -3.07 -10.90 -16.08
CA ARG A 53 -4.24 -11.76 -16.36
C ARG A 53 -5.14 -11.91 -15.14
N ALA A 54 -4.57 -11.83 -13.94
CA ALA A 54 -5.30 -11.96 -12.68
C ALA A 54 -4.78 -10.93 -11.65
N PRO A 55 -4.98 -9.62 -11.88
CA PRO A 55 -4.47 -8.58 -10.99
C PRO A 55 -5.15 -8.58 -9.62
N GLU A 56 -6.40 -9.04 -9.54
CA GLU A 56 -7.14 -9.18 -8.29
C GLU A 56 -6.48 -10.22 -7.36
N ASP A 57 -6.03 -11.35 -7.91
CA ASP A 57 -5.31 -12.38 -7.14
C ASP A 57 -4.00 -11.82 -6.54
N LEU A 58 -3.27 -10.99 -7.30
CA LEU A 58 -2.08 -10.31 -6.79
C LEU A 58 -2.46 -9.33 -5.67
N ALA A 59 -3.53 -8.56 -5.84
CA ALA A 59 -4.00 -7.62 -4.83
C ALA A 59 -4.37 -8.32 -3.52
N ASP A 60 -5.03 -9.47 -3.60
CA ASP A 60 -5.44 -10.24 -2.43
C ASP A 60 -4.25 -10.83 -1.70
N ARG A 61 -3.26 -11.40 -2.41
CA ARG A 61 -2.01 -11.85 -1.80
C ARG A 61 -1.27 -10.71 -1.10
N LEU A 62 -1.14 -9.56 -1.76
CA LEU A 62 -0.50 -8.37 -1.18
C LEU A 62 -1.23 -7.90 0.09
N LYS A 63 -2.55 -7.75 0.04
CA LYS A 63 -3.36 -7.33 1.20
C LYS A 63 -3.27 -8.33 2.35
N HIS A 64 -3.30 -9.62 2.04
CA HIS A 64 -3.16 -10.67 3.04
C HIS A 64 -1.81 -10.58 3.75
N ARG A 65 -0.70 -10.48 2.99
CA ARG A 65 0.64 -10.33 3.58
C ARG A 65 0.80 -9.06 4.41
N ILE A 66 0.25 -7.95 3.94
CA ILE A 66 0.29 -6.69 4.69
C ILE A 66 -0.46 -6.85 6.02
N SER A 67 -1.66 -7.43 6.00
CA SER A 67 -2.45 -7.68 7.20
C SER A 67 -1.72 -8.58 8.20
N GLU A 68 -1.12 -9.68 7.73
CA GLU A 68 -0.43 -10.65 8.59
C GLU A 68 0.91 -10.12 9.14
N ASN A 69 1.71 -9.43 8.31
CA ASN A 69 3.11 -9.13 8.63
C ASN A 69 3.34 -7.67 9.07
N VAL A 70 2.48 -6.73 8.66
CA VAL A 70 2.55 -5.32 9.10
C VAL A 70 1.56 -5.06 10.24
N GLY A 71 0.35 -5.62 10.11
CA GLY A 71 -0.67 -5.65 11.15
C GLY A 71 -2.09 -5.44 10.60
N PRO A 72 -3.12 -5.93 11.30
CA PRO A 72 -4.49 -6.02 10.78
C PRO A 72 -5.18 -4.66 10.59
N TYR A 73 -4.61 -3.59 11.15
CA TYR A 73 -5.12 -2.22 11.02
C TYR A 73 -4.43 -1.43 9.91
N ILE A 74 -3.40 -1.99 9.27
CA ILE A 74 -2.71 -1.36 8.14
C ILE A 74 -3.30 -1.94 6.86
N THR A 75 -4.14 -1.16 6.21
CA THR A 75 -4.79 -1.54 4.95
C THR A 75 -4.24 -0.73 3.78
N CYS A 76 -4.39 -1.21 2.56
CA CYS A 76 -3.99 -0.48 1.35
C CYS A 76 -5.08 -0.52 0.26
N SER A 77 -5.04 0.48 -0.62
CA SER A 77 -5.78 0.51 -1.88
C SER A 77 -4.81 0.24 -3.02
N ILE A 78 -5.22 -0.60 -3.98
CA ILE A 78 -4.38 -1.03 -5.11
C ILE A 78 -5.14 -0.75 -6.40
N GLY A 79 -4.55 0.05 -7.28
CA GLY A 79 -5.11 0.40 -8.58
C GLY A 79 -4.23 -0.15 -9.70
N PHE A 80 -4.88 -0.74 -10.70
CA PHE A 80 -4.22 -1.32 -11.87
C PHE A 80 -4.61 -0.56 -13.13
N ALA A 81 -3.63 -0.29 -14.00
CA ALA A 81 -3.89 0.31 -15.30
C ALA A 81 -2.69 0.15 -16.26
N ALA A 82 -2.88 0.58 -17.50
CA ALA A 82 -1.85 0.55 -18.54
C ALA A 82 -0.65 1.48 -18.29
N ASN A 83 -0.77 2.45 -17.36
CA ASN A 83 0.33 3.33 -16.98
C ASN A 83 0.17 3.85 -15.54
N ARG A 84 1.25 4.41 -14.99
CA ARG A 84 1.31 4.88 -13.59
C ARG A 84 0.28 5.98 -13.27
N LEU A 85 -0.01 6.88 -14.22
CA LEU A 85 -0.98 7.96 -14.01
C LEU A 85 -2.40 7.41 -13.84
N LEU A 86 -2.82 6.52 -14.76
CA LEU A 86 -4.13 5.89 -14.69
C LEU A 86 -4.25 4.99 -13.46
N ALA A 87 -3.20 4.24 -13.12
CA ALA A 87 -3.19 3.39 -11.93
C ALA A 87 -3.36 4.22 -10.65
N LYS A 88 -2.66 5.36 -10.56
CA LYS A 88 -2.80 6.29 -9.43
C LYS A 88 -4.22 6.87 -9.32
N THR A 89 -4.87 7.16 -10.45
CA THR A 89 -6.27 7.59 -10.47
C THR A 89 -7.21 6.48 -10.01
N ALA A 90 -6.99 5.24 -10.46
CA ALA A 90 -7.78 4.08 -10.08
C ALA A 90 -7.70 3.78 -8.57
N CYS A 91 -6.56 4.04 -7.90
CA CYS A 91 -6.44 3.85 -6.45
C CYS A 91 -7.39 4.71 -5.59
N LYS A 92 -8.07 5.72 -6.17
CA LYS A 92 -8.98 6.63 -5.45
C LYS A 92 -10.46 6.35 -5.68
N MET A 93 -10.77 5.42 -6.59
CA MET A 93 -12.14 5.00 -6.92
C MET A 93 -12.52 3.79 -6.08
#